data_AF-A0A9P1GDI2-F1
#
_entry.id   AF-A0A9P1GDI2-F1
#
_cell.length_a   1.000
_cell.length_b   1.000
_cell.length_c   1.000
_cell.angle_alpha   90.00
_cell.angle_beta   90.00
_cell.angle_gamma   90.00
#
_symmetry.space_group_name_H-M   'P 1'
#
loop_
_entity.id
_entity.type
_entity.pdbx_description
1 polymer ?
#
loop_
_entity_poly.entity_id
_entity_poly.type
_entity_poly.pdbx_seq_one_letter_code
_entity_poly.pdbx_strand_id
1 'polypeptide(L)'
;MVAMLDAVVATLSEQRQRVNESQLSSNATSILFKLSCKLTPEDFVLFLHRSCGYPATQRPYNFIHLPWKQLAVVNFISHEECNFCFRVMKCLAGVPGVPVADVREGLHLGLEANLAHFCAKCCQMSSYETLPLVFVNNQEVPLKLACQSFVSDDLLMHFLEQLPGHKTKKTPMQKIPKAGKQPNKQHHNKMVPPGLAPLGLTKQGPNTLDLGYAPPQLDGLDFNALGPGGSTVVFSL
;
A
#
# COMPACT_ATOMS: atom_id res chain seq x y z
N MET A 1 40.29 7.64 -25.88
CA MET A 1 39.64 6.36 -25.50
C MET A 1 39.87 5.99 -24.04
N VAL A 2 41.11 6.06 -23.52
CA VAL A 2 41.41 5.72 -22.11
C VAL A 2 40.64 6.57 -21.08
N ALA A 3 40.57 7.90 -21.26
CA ALA A 3 39.86 8.81 -20.35
C ALA A 3 38.33 8.57 -20.24
N MET A 4 37.72 7.94 -21.25
CA MET A 4 36.28 7.64 -21.22
C MET A 4 35.99 6.37 -20.42
N LEU A 5 36.93 5.41 -20.42
CA LEU A 5 36.83 4.20 -19.60
C LEU A 5 37.01 4.53 -18.12
N ASP A 6 37.94 5.42 -17.78
CA ASP A 6 38.19 5.84 -16.39
C ASP A 6 36.99 6.58 -15.79
N ALA A 7 36.27 7.39 -16.59
CA ALA A 7 35.05 8.06 -16.17
C ALA A 7 33.89 7.08 -15.92
N VAL A 8 33.74 6.05 -16.76
CA VAL A 8 32.73 5.01 -16.57
C VAL A 8 33.05 4.17 -15.33
N VAL A 9 34.31 3.78 -15.13
CA VAL A 9 34.74 3.02 -13.94
C VAL A 9 34.54 3.85 -12.67
N ALA A 10 34.91 5.13 -12.67
CA ALA A 10 34.70 6.04 -11.54
C ALA A 10 33.21 6.18 -11.19
N THR A 11 32.35 6.36 -12.20
CA THR A 11 30.89 6.46 -12.04
C THR A 11 30.30 5.16 -11.46
N LEU A 12 30.78 4.00 -11.92
CA LEU A 12 30.36 2.70 -11.40
C LEU A 12 30.84 2.47 -9.96
N SER A 13 32.05 2.90 -9.60
CA SER A 13 32.56 2.80 -8.22
C SER A 13 31.84 3.74 -7.25
N GLU A 14 31.49 4.97 -7.67
CA GLU A 14 30.68 5.88 -6.85
C GLU A 14 29.23 5.38 -6.70
N GLN A 15 28.65 4.79 -7.75
CA GLN A 15 27.34 4.11 -7.65
C GLN A 15 27.42 2.92 -6.69
N ARG A 16 28.50 2.14 -6.72
CA ARG A 16 28.68 0.97 -5.84
C ARG A 16 28.82 1.36 -4.36
N GLN A 17 29.41 2.52 -4.05
CA GLN A 17 29.47 3.03 -2.67
C GLN A 17 28.12 3.53 -2.14
N ARG A 18 27.22 4.04 -3.01
CA ARG A 18 25.85 4.43 -2.59
C ARG A 18 24.90 3.26 -2.39
N VAL A 19 25.22 2.08 -2.90
CA VAL A 19 24.40 0.87 -2.71
C VAL A 19 24.56 0.29 -1.29
N ASN A 20 25.55 0.76 -0.52
CA ASN A 20 25.95 0.09 0.72
C ASN A 20 25.15 0.45 1.99
N GLU A 21 24.18 1.38 1.96
CA GLU A 21 23.52 1.84 3.20
C GLU A 21 21.98 1.89 3.20
N SER A 22 21.28 1.53 2.13
CA SER A 22 19.81 1.49 2.16
C SER A 22 19.32 0.05 2.11
N GLN A 23 19.51 -0.72 3.18
CA GLN A 23 18.73 -1.94 3.37
C GLN A 23 17.33 -1.56 3.82
N LEU A 24 16.32 -2.25 3.28
CA LEU A 24 14.97 -2.14 3.81
C LEU A 24 14.92 -2.67 5.25
N SER A 25 13.98 -2.17 6.05
CA SER A 25 13.65 -2.79 7.34
C SER A 25 13.24 -4.26 7.13
N SER A 26 13.47 -5.10 8.14
CA SER A 26 13.25 -6.55 8.07
C SER A 26 11.78 -6.96 7.87
N ASN A 27 10.85 -6.01 8.00
CA ASN A 27 9.42 -6.19 7.80
C ASN A 27 8.86 -5.28 6.70
N ALA A 28 9.71 -4.60 5.92
CA ALA A 28 9.26 -3.74 4.85
C ALA A 28 8.50 -4.53 3.77
N THR A 29 7.27 -4.13 3.50
CA THR A 29 6.48 -4.65 2.37
C THR A 29 6.15 -3.58 1.35
N SER A 30 6.55 -2.33 1.57
CA SER A 30 6.19 -1.21 0.70
C SER A 30 7.41 -0.49 0.17
N ILE A 31 7.35 -0.07 -1.09
CA ILE A 31 8.38 0.75 -1.74
C ILE A 31 7.74 2.04 -2.23
N LEU A 32 8.44 3.14 -1.99
CA LEU A 32 8.19 4.44 -2.58
C LEU A 32 9.14 4.66 -3.75
N PHE A 33 8.57 4.86 -4.93
CA PHE A 33 9.29 5.15 -6.17
C PHE A 33 9.17 6.63 -6.49
N LYS A 34 10.30 7.32 -6.59
CA LYS A 34 10.37 8.65 -7.21
C LYS A 34 10.62 8.44 -8.71
N LEU A 35 9.69 8.89 -9.54
CA LEU A 35 9.79 8.74 -10.99
C LEU A 35 10.48 9.95 -11.63
N SER A 36 11.24 9.71 -12.70
CA SER A 36 11.89 10.77 -13.50
C SER A 36 10.94 11.36 -14.55
N CYS A 37 9.90 10.62 -14.94
CA CYS A 37 8.88 11.04 -15.89
C CYS A 37 7.47 10.64 -15.40
N LYS A 38 6.45 11.05 -16.14
CA LYS A 38 5.06 10.66 -15.85
C LYS A 38 4.78 9.31 -16.48
N LEU A 39 4.16 8.42 -15.72
CA LEU A 39 3.69 7.12 -16.18
C LEU A 39 2.21 6.96 -15.84
N THR A 40 1.49 6.23 -16.68
CA THR A 40 0.19 5.68 -16.29
C THR A 40 0.40 4.50 -15.33
N PRO A 41 -0.63 4.08 -14.57
CA PRO A 41 -0.56 2.87 -13.76
C PRO A 41 -0.16 1.63 -14.57
N GLU A 42 -0.68 1.49 -15.80
CA GLU A 42 -0.41 0.36 -16.68
C GLU A 42 1.05 0.35 -17.16
N ASP A 43 1.56 1.52 -17.58
CA ASP A 43 2.96 1.66 -18.01
C ASP A 43 3.92 1.37 -16.85
N PHE A 44 3.58 1.82 -15.65
CA PHE A 44 4.36 1.57 -14.44
C PHE A 44 4.37 0.09 -14.06
N VAL A 45 3.23 -0.59 -14.13
CA VAL A 45 3.12 -2.04 -13.91
C VAL A 45 3.95 -2.82 -14.94
N LEU A 46 3.85 -2.47 -16.22
CA LEU A 46 4.62 -3.11 -17.29
C LEU A 46 6.13 -2.93 -17.06
N PHE A 47 6.55 -1.71 -16.69
CA PHE A 47 7.92 -1.41 -16.34
C PHE A 47 8.43 -2.25 -15.16
N LEU A 48 7.64 -2.37 -14.09
CA LEU A 48 7.97 -3.21 -12.92
C LEU A 48 8.16 -4.67 -13.31
N HIS A 49 7.20 -5.23 -14.06
CA HIS A 49 7.28 -6.63 -14.51
C HIS A 49 8.53 -6.88 -15.35
N ARG A 50 8.81 -6.01 -16.31
CA ARG A 50 9.96 -6.15 -17.19
C ARG A 50 11.29 -6.04 -16.43
N SER A 51 11.38 -5.09 -15.49
CA SER A 51 12.62 -4.82 -14.76
C SER A 51 12.95 -5.92 -13.75
N CYS A 52 11.93 -6.44 -13.06
CA CYS A 52 12.09 -7.47 -12.05
C CYS A 52 11.94 -8.90 -12.60
N GLY A 53 11.62 -9.07 -13.88
CA GLY A 53 11.43 -10.39 -14.49
C GLY A 53 10.18 -11.12 -14.02
N TYR A 54 9.14 -10.39 -13.59
CA TYR A 54 7.90 -11.01 -13.11
C TYR A 54 7.05 -11.53 -14.27
N PRO A 55 6.51 -12.75 -14.19
CA PRO A 55 5.56 -13.27 -15.17
C PRO A 55 4.35 -12.34 -15.31
N ALA A 56 3.79 -12.20 -16.52
CA ALA A 56 2.58 -11.39 -16.72
C ALA A 56 1.36 -11.91 -15.93
N THR A 57 1.34 -13.21 -15.61
CA THR A 57 0.27 -13.88 -14.88
C THR A 57 0.37 -13.77 -13.36
N GLN A 58 1.50 -13.30 -12.83
CA GLN A 58 1.77 -13.27 -11.39
C GLN A 58 2.06 -11.84 -10.94
N ARG A 59 1.35 -11.39 -9.89
CA ARG A 59 1.54 -10.07 -9.30
C ARG A 59 2.10 -10.25 -7.89
N PRO A 60 3.38 -9.97 -7.65
CA PRO A 60 4.00 -10.06 -6.32
C PRO A 60 3.62 -8.86 -5.43
N TYR A 61 2.61 -8.09 -5.83
CA TYR A 61 2.11 -6.91 -5.15
C TYR A 61 0.58 -6.92 -5.13
N ASN A 62 0.02 -6.31 -4.10
CA ASN A 62 -1.42 -6.23 -3.87
C ASN A 62 -1.95 -4.79 -3.85
N PHE A 63 -1.06 -3.78 -3.95
CA PHE A 63 -1.42 -2.38 -4.00
C PHE A 63 -0.44 -1.60 -4.85
N ILE A 64 -0.94 -0.79 -5.77
CA ILE A 64 -0.17 0.22 -6.52
C ILE A 64 -0.93 1.53 -6.53
N HIS A 65 -0.29 2.62 -6.10
CA HIS A 65 -0.88 3.95 -6.18
C HIS A 65 0.11 4.95 -6.78
N LEU A 66 -0.33 5.74 -7.76
CA LEU A 66 0.43 6.83 -8.35
C LEU A 66 -0.21 8.16 -7.94
N PRO A 67 -0.11 8.59 -6.67
CA PRO A 67 -0.83 9.76 -6.15
C PRO A 67 -0.48 11.06 -6.87
N TRP A 68 0.73 11.13 -7.44
CA TRP A 68 1.23 12.28 -8.17
C TRP A 68 1.93 11.82 -9.44
N LYS A 69 2.07 12.77 -10.36
CA LYS A 69 2.70 12.60 -11.67
C LYS A 69 4.09 11.95 -11.66
N GLN A 70 4.80 11.96 -10.53
CA GLN A 70 6.17 11.44 -10.42
C GLN A 70 6.41 10.63 -9.13
N LEU A 71 5.36 10.06 -8.54
CA LEU A 71 5.47 9.24 -7.34
C LEU A 71 4.62 7.99 -7.49
N ALA A 72 5.18 6.84 -7.16
CA ALA A 72 4.42 5.60 -7.03
C ALA A 72 4.68 4.93 -5.67
N VAL A 73 3.65 4.34 -5.11
CA VAL A 73 3.69 3.52 -3.88
C VAL A 73 3.27 2.11 -4.28
N VAL A 74 4.04 1.11 -3.89
CA VAL A 74 3.74 -0.29 -4.16
C VAL A 74 3.82 -1.07 -2.87
N ASN A 75 2.78 -1.83 -2.51
CA ASN A 75 2.85 -2.83 -1.45
C ASN A 75 2.94 -4.23 -2.05
N PHE A 76 3.99 -4.94 -1.68
CA PHE A 76 4.27 -6.32 -2.03
C PHE A 76 3.56 -7.29 -1.08
N ILE A 77 3.27 -8.50 -1.58
CA ILE A 77 2.59 -9.53 -0.79
C ILE A 77 3.48 -10.13 0.30
N SER A 78 4.80 -10.00 0.17
CA SER A 78 5.78 -10.47 1.14
C SER A 78 7.01 -9.55 1.20
N HIS A 79 7.77 -9.69 2.29
CA HIS A 79 9.01 -8.95 2.48
C HIS A 79 10.08 -9.37 1.45
N GLU A 80 10.13 -10.65 1.09
CA GLU A 80 11.10 -11.19 0.14
C GLU A 80 10.93 -10.56 -1.24
N GLU A 81 9.68 -10.46 -1.72
CA GLU A 81 9.36 -9.82 -3.00
C GLU A 81 9.65 -8.32 -2.98
N CYS A 82 9.31 -7.65 -1.87
CA CYS A 82 9.64 -6.25 -1.64
C CYS A 82 11.15 -6.02 -1.71
N ASN A 83 11.94 -6.81 -0.98
CA ASN A 83 13.39 -6.68 -0.93
C ASN A 83 14.04 -7.00 -2.28
N PHE A 84 13.55 -8.03 -2.98
CA PHE A 84 14.01 -8.35 -4.33
C PHE A 84 13.79 -7.18 -5.28
N CYS A 85 12.56 -6.67 -5.37
CA CYS A 85 12.23 -5.54 -6.24
C CYS A 85 13.04 -4.28 -5.86
N PHE A 86 13.16 -3.99 -4.56
CA PHE A 86 13.92 -2.85 -4.07
C PHE A 86 15.38 -2.90 -4.53
N ARG A 87 16.05 -4.06 -4.41
CA ARG A 87 17.44 -4.23 -4.83
C ARG A 87 17.61 -4.03 -6.33
N VAL A 88 16.73 -4.64 -7.14
CA VAL A 88 16.74 -4.46 -8.60
C VAL A 88 16.57 -2.99 -8.96
N MET A 89 15.57 -2.34 -8.36
CA MET A 89 15.23 -0.96 -8.68
C MET A 89 16.26 0.04 -8.14
N LYS A 90 16.96 -0.28 -7.05
CA LYS A 90 18.06 0.55 -6.55
C LYS A 90 19.24 0.56 -7.51
N CYS A 91 19.50 -0.55 -8.21
CA CYS A 91 20.53 -0.61 -9.25
C CYS A 91 20.13 0.16 -10.52
N LEU A 92 18.83 0.21 -10.84
CA LEU A 92 18.32 0.89 -12.04
C LEU A 92 18.03 2.38 -11.82
N ALA A 93 17.83 2.81 -10.58
CA ALA A 93 17.48 4.18 -10.25
C ALA A 93 18.55 5.18 -10.72
N GLY A 94 18.12 6.22 -11.43
CA GLY A 94 19.00 7.27 -11.96
C GLY A 94 19.75 6.91 -13.26
N VAL A 95 19.59 5.69 -13.78
CA VAL A 95 20.14 5.31 -15.08
C VAL A 95 19.40 6.07 -16.20
N PRO A 96 20.09 6.70 -17.15
CA PRO A 96 19.45 7.39 -18.27
C PRO A 96 18.48 6.49 -19.04
N GLY A 97 17.27 6.98 -19.30
CA GLY A 97 16.21 6.23 -19.98
C GLY A 97 15.36 5.34 -19.06
N VAL A 98 15.76 5.14 -17.79
CA VAL A 98 14.92 4.46 -16.80
C VAL A 98 13.98 5.47 -16.14
N PRO A 99 12.68 5.17 -16.00
CA PRO A 99 11.69 6.10 -15.45
C PRO A 99 11.77 6.27 -13.92
N VAL A 100 12.77 5.71 -13.25
CA VAL A 100 12.94 5.73 -11.79
C VAL A 100 14.16 6.59 -11.43
N ALA A 101 13.92 7.66 -10.68
CA ALA A 101 14.96 8.56 -10.19
C ALA A 101 15.53 8.13 -8.83
N ASP A 102 14.70 7.60 -7.93
CA ASP A 102 15.11 7.09 -6.61
C ASP A 102 14.08 6.08 -6.10
N VAL A 103 14.51 5.18 -5.21
CA VAL A 103 13.65 4.24 -4.50
C VAL A 103 13.97 4.23 -3.02
N ARG A 104 12.92 4.18 -2.19
CA ARG A 104 12.96 4.20 -0.73
C ARG A 104 11.94 3.25 -0.15
N GLU A 105 12.12 2.88 1.11
CA GLU A 105 11.07 2.20 1.87
C GLU A 105 9.80 3.07 1.95
N GLY A 106 8.65 2.44 1.79
CA GLY A 106 7.35 3.07 1.95
C GLY A 106 7.05 3.38 3.42
N LEU A 107 6.29 4.44 3.68
CA LEU A 107 5.97 4.87 5.05
C LEU A 107 5.03 3.90 5.79
N HIS A 108 4.15 3.22 5.06
CA HIS A 108 3.14 2.32 5.60
C HIS A 108 3.39 0.90 5.13
N LEU A 109 3.38 -0.05 6.05
CA LEU A 109 3.66 -1.46 5.78
C LEU A 109 2.35 -2.25 5.73
N GLY A 110 2.17 -3.06 4.70
CA GLY A 110 0.99 -3.88 4.48
C GLY A 110 -0.12 -3.19 3.68
N LEU A 111 -1.00 -4.00 3.09
CA LEU A 111 -2.13 -3.54 2.29
C LEU A 111 -3.10 -2.66 3.09
N GLU A 112 -3.48 -3.12 4.27
CA GLU A 112 -4.45 -2.47 5.15
C GLU A 112 -4.02 -1.05 5.51
N ALA A 113 -2.75 -0.87 5.91
CA ALA A 113 -2.21 0.43 6.29
C ALA A 113 -2.14 1.40 5.11
N ASN A 114 -1.74 0.93 3.92
CA ASN A 114 -1.70 1.76 2.72
C ASN A 114 -3.12 2.19 2.27
N LEU A 115 -4.09 1.26 2.30
CA LEU A 115 -5.49 1.57 2.00
C LEU A 115 -6.10 2.53 3.02
N ALA A 116 -5.88 2.29 4.31
CA ALA A 116 -6.40 3.15 5.37
C ALA A 116 -5.83 4.57 5.27
N HIS A 117 -4.53 4.70 4.98
CA HIS A 117 -3.91 6.00 4.72
C HIS A 117 -4.51 6.71 3.50
N PHE A 118 -4.71 5.97 2.40
CA PHE A 118 -5.37 6.50 1.20
C PHE A 118 -6.79 7.01 1.53
N CYS A 119 -7.61 6.19 2.18
CA CYS A 119 -8.96 6.56 2.60
C CYS A 119 -8.98 7.80 3.50
N ALA A 120 -8.11 7.83 4.51
CA ALA A 120 -7.99 8.97 5.43
C ALA A 120 -7.67 10.26 4.67
N LYS A 121 -6.78 10.20 3.68
CA LYS A 121 -6.49 11.39 2.87
C LYS A 121 -7.62 11.77 1.92
N CYS A 122 -8.34 10.83 1.33
CA CYS A 122 -9.51 11.13 0.50
C CYS A 122 -10.61 11.85 1.28
N CYS A 123 -10.76 11.58 2.58
CA CYS A 123 -11.69 12.31 3.43
C CYS A 123 -11.32 13.81 3.60
N GLN A 124 -10.04 14.16 3.46
CA GLN A 124 -9.56 15.54 3.62
C GLN A 124 -9.37 16.29 2.29
N MET A 125 -9.16 15.57 1.19
CA MET A 125 -8.89 16.16 -0.12
C MET A 125 -9.99 15.78 -1.11
N SER A 126 -10.61 16.79 -1.72
CA SER A 126 -11.73 16.64 -2.65
C SER A 126 -11.35 16.10 -4.03
N SER A 127 -10.06 16.04 -4.40
CA SER A 127 -9.64 15.55 -5.70
C SER A 127 -8.36 14.72 -5.64
N TYR A 128 -8.50 13.40 -5.67
CA TYR A 128 -7.43 12.53 -6.15
C TYR A 128 -7.59 12.36 -7.66
N GLU A 129 -6.55 12.72 -8.43
CA GLU A 129 -6.54 12.49 -9.89
C GLU A 129 -6.45 10.99 -10.23
N THR A 130 -5.95 10.18 -9.31
CA THR A 130 -5.69 8.74 -9.52
C THR A 130 -6.14 7.90 -8.33
N LEU A 131 -6.72 6.75 -8.64
CA LEU A 131 -7.11 5.73 -7.66
C LEU A 131 -6.04 4.64 -7.58
N PRO A 132 -5.80 4.04 -6.41
CA PRO A 132 -4.96 2.87 -6.28
C PRO A 132 -5.56 1.66 -6.99
N LEU A 133 -4.70 0.85 -7.61
CA LEU A 133 -5.00 -0.50 -8.05
C LEU A 133 -4.80 -1.45 -6.87
N VAL A 134 -5.79 -2.32 -6.64
CA VAL A 134 -5.74 -3.31 -5.56
C VAL A 134 -5.90 -4.70 -6.15
N PHE A 135 -5.04 -5.63 -5.73
CA PHE A 135 -5.08 -7.00 -6.21
C PHE A 135 -5.26 -7.99 -5.05
N VAL A 136 -6.16 -8.94 -5.22
CA VAL A 136 -6.36 -10.07 -4.32
C VAL A 136 -6.29 -11.34 -5.16
N ASN A 137 -5.40 -12.27 -4.79
CA ASN A 137 -5.17 -13.51 -5.54
C ASN A 137 -4.89 -13.26 -7.04
N ASN A 138 -4.02 -12.29 -7.34
CA ASN A 138 -3.68 -11.82 -8.69
C ASN A 138 -4.84 -11.20 -9.50
N GLN A 139 -6.04 -11.04 -8.94
CA GLN A 139 -7.18 -10.39 -9.59
C GLN A 139 -7.34 -8.96 -9.08
N GLU A 140 -7.64 -8.03 -9.98
CA GLU A 140 -7.94 -6.66 -9.59
C GLU A 140 -9.30 -6.61 -8.89
N VAL A 141 -9.36 -5.94 -7.74
CA VAL A 141 -10.57 -5.79 -6.95
C VAL A 141 -10.98 -4.32 -6.95
N PRO A 142 -12.28 -4.01 -7.14
CA PRO A 142 -12.77 -2.65 -7.02
C PRO A 142 -12.37 -2.02 -5.68
N LEU A 143 -11.82 -0.81 -5.73
CA LEU A 143 -11.30 -0.12 -4.55
C LEU A 143 -12.31 -0.04 -3.40
N LYS A 144 -13.59 0.22 -3.71
CA LYS A 144 -14.65 0.25 -2.69
C LYS A 144 -14.73 -1.06 -1.89
N LEU A 145 -14.66 -2.21 -2.58
CA LEU A 145 -14.70 -3.52 -1.94
C LEU A 145 -13.43 -3.79 -1.15
N ALA A 146 -12.27 -3.41 -1.69
CA ALA A 146 -11.00 -3.52 -0.98
C ALA A 146 -11.01 -2.72 0.34
N CYS A 147 -11.46 -1.46 0.32
CA CYS A 147 -11.55 -0.64 1.53
C CYS A 147 -12.50 -1.27 2.56
N GLN A 148 -13.67 -1.77 2.13
CA GLN A 148 -14.62 -2.44 3.04
C GLN A 148 -14.07 -3.73 3.66
N SER A 149 -13.19 -4.44 2.94
CA SER A 149 -12.66 -5.73 3.38
C SER A 149 -11.43 -5.61 4.27
N PHE A 150 -10.57 -4.61 4.01
CA PHE A 150 -9.24 -4.49 4.61
C PHE A 150 -9.05 -3.28 5.52
N VAL A 151 -9.97 -2.30 5.51
CA VAL A 151 -9.84 -1.08 6.32
C VAL A 151 -10.86 -1.12 7.45
N SER A 152 -10.41 -1.47 8.65
CA SER A 152 -11.22 -1.31 9.87
C SER A 152 -11.40 0.16 10.24
N ASP A 153 -12.52 0.50 10.89
CA ASP A 153 -12.80 1.85 11.38
C ASP A 153 -11.69 2.37 12.32
N ASP A 154 -11.18 1.54 13.22
CA ASP A 154 -10.10 1.91 14.15
C ASP A 154 -8.82 2.34 13.41
N LEU A 155 -8.43 1.56 12.39
CA LEU A 155 -7.27 1.87 11.57
C LEU A 155 -7.48 3.15 10.74
N LEU A 156 -8.67 3.36 10.19
CA LEU A 156 -9.01 4.58 9.46
C LEU A 156 -8.94 5.81 10.37
N MET A 157 -9.51 5.72 11.58
CA MET A 157 -9.47 6.78 12.58
C MET A 157 -8.04 7.11 13.01
N HIS A 158 -7.21 6.08 13.23
CA HIS A 158 -5.79 6.24 13.53
C HIS A 158 -5.06 7.09 12.48
N PHE A 159 -5.30 6.83 11.19
CA PHE A 159 -4.69 7.63 10.12
C PHE A 159 -5.28 9.02 9.99
N LEU A 160 -6.59 9.20 10.19
CA LEU A 160 -7.24 10.52 10.17
C LEU A 160 -6.65 11.46 11.24
N GLU A 161 -6.35 10.95 12.43
CA GLU A 161 -5.76 11.72 13.54
C GLU A 161 -4.32 12.15 13.25
N GLN A 162 -3.57 11.39 12.47
CA GLN A 162 -2.18 11.71 12.11
C GLN A 162 -2.09 12.74 10.98
N LEU A 163 -3.16 12.97 10.24
CA LEU A 163 -3.12 13.89 9.10
C LEU A 163 -3.07 15.36 9.57
N PRO A 164 -2.19 16.18 8.95
CA PRO A 164 -2.01 17.57 9.34
C PRO A 164 -3.29 18.39 9.06
N GLY A 165 -3.97 18.79 10.13
CA GLY A 165 -5.25 19.51 10.05
C GLY A 165 -6.28 18.99 11.05
N HIS A 166 -6.15 17.74 11.49
CA HIS A 166 -6.97 17.17 12.55
C HIS A 166 -6.48 17.64 13.94
N LYS A 167 -6.52 18.95 14.18
CA LYS A 167 -6.43 19.47 15.55
C LYS A 167 -7.73 19.06 16.23
N THR A 168 -7.75 17.87 16.83
CA THR A 168 -8.74 17.55 17.88
C THR A 168 -8.63 18.70 18.88
N LYS A 169 -9.61 19.60 18.86
CA LYS A 169 -9.77 20.61 19.89
C LYS A 169 -9.81 19.81 21.18
N LYS A 170 -8.69 19.78 21.91
CA LYS A 170 -8.64 19.22 23.25
C LYS A 170 -9.79 19.90 23.99
N THR A 171 -10.86 19.17 24.24
CA THR A 171 -11.97 19.66 25.04
C THR A 171 -11.32 20.18 26.31
N PRO A 172 -11.39 21.50 26.60
CA PRO A 172 -10.72 22.04 27.77
C PRO A 172 -11.27 21.24 28.95
N MET A 173 -10.36 20.56 29.68
CA MET A 173 -10.70 19.91 30.94
C MET A 173 -11.56 20.91 31.71
N GLN A 174 -12.84 20.58 31.87
CA GLN A 174 -13.69 21.30 32.79
C GLN A 174 -12.97 21.22 34.13
N LYS A 175 -12.47 22.37 34.59
CA LYS A 175 -11.94 22.52 35.93
C LYS A 175 -13.03 21.98 36.85
N ILE A 176 -12.76 20.84 37.47
CA ILE A 176 -13.56 20.29 38.55
C ILE A 176 -13.73 21.44 39.55
N PRO A 177 -14.96 21.94 39.75
CA PRO A 177 -15.19 22.94 40.78
C PRO A 177 -14.76 22.34 42.11
N LYS A 178 -13.81 23.00 42.77
CA LYS A 178 -13.44 22.65 44.14
C LYS A 178 -14.70 22.66 45.00
N ALA A 179 -15.04 21.48 45.51
CA ALA A 179 -16.14 21.27 46.43
C ALA A 179 -16.02 22.21 47.63
N GLY A 180 -17.06 23.03 47.82
CA GLY A 180 -17.22 23.90 48.97
C GLY A 180 -18.69 24.01 49.32
N LYS A 181 -19.11 23.17 50.28
CA LYS A 181 -20.33 23.23 51.11
C LYS A 181 -21.68 22.83 50.46
N GLN A 182 -22.10 21.61 50.77
CA GLN A 182 -23.51 21.20 50.78
C GLN A 182 -24.23 21.80 52.02
N PRO A 183 -25.51 22.20 51.88
CA PRO A 183 -26.49 22.04 52.92
C PRO A 183 -27.38 20.83 52.64
N ASN A 184 -27.43 19.99 53.67
CA ASN A 184 -28.33 18.90 53.97
C ASN A 184 -29.79 19.13 53.53
N LYS A 185 -30.35 18.24 52.69
CA LYS A 185 -31.80 17.94 52.67
C LYS A 185 -32.01 16.46 52.37
N GLN A 186 -32.42 15.74 53.41
CA GLN A 186 -33.09 14.45 53.37
C GLN A 186 -34.40 14.57 52.57
N HIS A 187 -34.74 13.57 51.75
CA HIS A 187 -36.12 13.07 51.64
C HIS A 187 -36.19 11.69 50.96
N HIS A 188 -36.82 10.79 51.72
CA HIS A 188 -37.56 9.57 51.40
C HIS A 188 -37.25 8.63 50.22
N ASN A 189 -36.90 7.41 50.64
CA ASN A 189 -37.29 6.10 50.12
C ASN A 189 -38.51 6.04 49.18
N LYS A 190 -38.36 5.31 48.07
CA LYS A 190 -39.38 4.37 47.59
C LYS A 190 -38.74 3.14 46.93
N MET A 191 -38.92 2.00 47.60
CA MET A 191 -38.72 0.62 47.15
C MET A 191 -39.82 0.22 46.16
N VAL A 192 -39.48 -0.38 45.02
CA VAL A 192 -40.25 -1.45 44.33
C VAL A 192 -39.32 -2.17 43.29
N PRO A 193 -39.66 -3.34 42.70
CA PRO A 193 -39.01 -4.64 42.92
C PRO A 193 -38.33 -5.21 41.64
N PRO A 194 -37.77 -6.45 41.66
CA PRO A 194 -36.91 -6.97 40.59
C PRO A 194 -37.68 -7.82 39.57
N GLY A 195 -37.18 -7.83 38.32
CA GLY A 195 -37.53 -8.87 37.35
C GLY A 195 -37.33 -8.45 35.91
N LEU A 196 -36.37 -9.08 35.22
CA LEU A 196 -36.57 -9.82 33.96
C LEU A 196 -35.23 -10.39 33.45
N ALA A 197 -35.34 -11.56 32.84
CA ALA A 197 -34.31 -12.55 32.54
C ALA A 197 -33.14 -12.11 31.62
N PRO A 198 -31.98 -12.78 31.69
CA PRO A 198 -30.98 -12.75 30.63
C PRO A 198 -31.30 -13.82 29.56
N LEU A 199 -31.56 -13.37 28.33
CA LEU A 199 -31.52 -14.22 27.14
C LEU A 199 -30.06 -14.53 26.79
N GLY A 200 -29.76 -15.81 26.63
CA GLY A 200 -28.44 -16.32 26.29
C GLY A 200 -27.98 -15.87 24.91
N LEU A 201 -26.79 -15.28 24.86
CA LEU A 201 -26.01 -15.10 23.63
C LEU A 201 -25.18 -16.37 23.42
N THR A 202 -25.58 -17.13 22.40
CA THR A 202 -24.82 -18.24 21.84
C THR A 202 -23.57 -17.71 21.16
N LYS A 203 -22.43 -18.32 21.49
CA LYS A 203 -21.17 -18.20 20.75
C LYS A 203 -21.37 -18.77 19.34
N GLN A 204 -21.08 -17.99 18.29
CA GLN A 204 -20.74 -18.52 16.98
C GLN A 204 -19.29 -18.13 16.64
N GLY A 205 -18.58 -19.14 16.14
CA GLY A 205 -17.15 -19.12 15.82
C GLY A 205 -16.81 -18.42 14.50
N PRO A 206 -15.65 -18.74 13.91
CA PRO A 206 -14.94 -17.85 13.00
C PRO A 206 -15.63 -17.73 11.63
N ASN A 207 -15.73 -16.48 11.17
CA ASN A 207 -16.17 -16.11 9.83
C ASN A 207 -15.14 -16.58 8.79
N THR A 208 -15.38 -17.74 8.18
CA THR A 208 -14.83 -18.05 6.86
C THR A 208 -15.69 -17.32 5.83
N LEU A 209 -15.12 -16.29 5.20
CA LEU A 209 -15.74 -15.58 4.07
C LEU A 209 -15.69 -16.51 2.84
N ASP A 210 -16.80 -17.20 2.59
CA ASP A 210 -17.07 -17.90 1.33
C ASP A 210 -17.47 -16.86 0.26
N LEU A 211 -16.49 -16.44 -0.54
CA LEU A 211 -16.71 -15.59 -1.71
C LEU A 211 -17.22 -16.47 -2.85
N GLY A 212 -18.52 -16.79 -2.82
CA GLY A 212 -19.22 -17.68 -3.77
C GLY A 212 -19.15 -17.25 -5.24
N TYR A 213 -17.98 -17.33 -5.85
CA TYR A 213 -17.75 -17.22 -7.27
C TYR A 213 -17.58 -18.62 -7.85
N ALA A 214 -18.61 -19.08 -8.56
CA ALA A 214 -18.45 -20.20 -9.47
C ALA A 214 -17.41 -19.80 -10.55
N PRO A 215 -16.42 -20.65 -10.84
CA PRO A 215 -15.46 -20.38 -11.91
C PRO A 215 -16.21 -20.36 -13.25
N PRO A 216 -15.94 -19.38 -14.14
CA PRO A 216 -16.42 -19.47 -15.51
C PRO A 216 -15.77 -20.68 -16.17
N GLN A 217 -16.61 -21.57 -16.72
CA GLN A 217 -16.17 -22.62 -17.63
C GLN A 217 -15.61 -21.93 -18.88
N LEU A 218 -14.29 -22.00 -19.04
CA LEU A 218 -13.60 -21.62 -20.26
C LEU A 218 -13.65 -22.81 -21.22
N ASP A 219 -14.70 -22.86 -22.03
CA ASP A 219 -14.72 -23.69 -23.23
C ASP A 219 -13.89 -23.03 -24.33
N GLY A 220 -12.88 -23.77 -24.79
CA GLY A 220 -12.42 -23.76 -26.18
C GLY A 220 -11.71 -22.50 -26.69
N LEU A 221 -10.40 -22.42 -26.48
CA LEU A 221 -9.49 -21.79 -27.45
C LEU A 221 -8.26 -22.68 -27.65
N ASP A 222 -8.32 -23.47 -28.72
CA ASP A 222 -7.16 -24.09 -29.36
C ASP A 222 -6.21 -22.99 -29.86
N PHE A 223 -5.01 -22.92 -29.29
CA PHE A 223 -3.87 -22.24 -29.90
C PHE A 223 -2.78 -23.27 -30.19
N ASN A 224 -2.92 -23.90 -31.36
CA ASN A 224 -1.83 -24.62 -32.00
C ASN A 224 -1.14 -23.73 -33.04
N ALA A 225 0.18 -23.70 -32.94
CA ALA A 225 1.18 -23.49 -34.00
C ALA A 225 1.41 -22.08 -34.59
N LEU A 226 2.64 -21.59 -34.38
CA LEU A 226 3.60 -20.94 -35.32
C LEU A 226 4.66 -20.26 -34.42
N GLY A 227 5.84 -20.81 -34.13
CA GLY A 227 6.93 -21.20 -35.02
C GLY A 227 8.22 -20.47 -34.51
N PRO A 228 9.41 -21.06 -34.58
CA PRO A 228 10.63 -20.49 -34.00
C PRO A 228 11.30 -19.53 -35.00
N GLY A 229 11.41 -18.26 -34.64
CA GLY A 229 12.07 -17.25 -35.46
C GLY A 229 12.85 -16.28 -34.59
N GLY A 230 14.15 -16.48 -34.48
CA GLY A 230 15.06 -15.55 -33.84
C GLY A 230 15.12 -14.23 -34.61
N SER A 231 15.28 -13.13 -33.88
CA SER A 231 15.74 -11.88 -34.48
C SER A 231 16.67 -11.17 -33.49
N THR A 232 17.95 -11.27 -33.79
CA THR A 232 19.04 -10.53 -33.16
C THR A 232 19.03 -9.12 -33.74
N VAL A 233 18.84 -8.09 -32.90
CA VAL A 233 19.06 -6.70 -33.31
C VAL A 233 20.44 -6.29 -32.81
N VAL A 234 21.38 -6.14 -33.75
CA VAL A 234 22.70 -5.55 -33.54
C VAL A 234 22.59 -4.07 -33.83
N PHE A 235 22.98 -3.22 -32.88
CA PHE A 235 23.25 -1.81 -33.16
C PHE A 235 24.77 -1.62 -33.20
N SER A 236 25.27 -1.20 -34.36
CA SER A 236 26.62 -0.68 -34.54
C SER A 236 26.66 0.78 -34.08
N LEU A 237 27.77 1.14 -33.44
CA LEU A 237 28.11 2.46 -32.86
C LEU A 237 28.03 3.61 -33.86
#